data_AF-A0A1Q3CQZ9-F1
#
_entry.id   AF-A0A1Q3CQZ9-F1
#
_cell.length_a   1.000
_cell.length_b   1.000
_cell.length_c   1.000
_cell.angle_alpha   90.00
_cell.angle_beta   90.00
_cell.angle_gamma   90.00
#
_symmetry.space_group_name_H-M   'P 1'
#
loop_
_entity.id
_entity.type
_entity.pdbx_description
1 polymer ?
#
loop_
_entity_poly.entity_id
_entity_poly.type
_entity_poly.pdbx_seq_one_letter_code
_entity_poly.pdbx_strand_id
1 'polypeptide(L)'
;MNCNYLSFGGRLQLISFTLFSMQVFWCKTFVLSAAVIENCEQIIRSFLWFGVGDAKRVGKVAWAKVCHPNEEGGLGIKSIRAWNKAAILQHGWDIIKKKESIWVQWFYRVLIKNRNFWTVNITNQHSWSWRKILQLRDSLAERLVFNISDGGAISLWMDPWFRGHSIISEYGNRVVYDTRIPLNAKLSAVITNEQWDWPTVHGNSR
;
A
#
# COMPACT_ATOMS: atom_id res chain seq x y z
N MET A 1 23.56 -26.87 10.55
CA MET A 1 22.78 -27.89 9.81
C MET A 1 23.24 -27.87 8.36
N ASN A 2 23.72 -28.99 7.85
CA ASN A 2 24.25 -29.09 6.49
C ASN A 2 23.05 -29.30 5.54
N CYS A 3 22.50 -28.21 4.98
CA CYS A 3 21.24 -28.24 4.22
C CYS A 3 21.32 -28.96 2.85
N ASN A 4 22.47 -29.54 2.51
CA ASN A 4 22.68 -30.28 1.27
C ASN A 4 22.09 -31.71 1.28
N TYR A 5 21.65 -32.20 2.44
CA TYR A 5 20.96 -33.50 2.56
C TYR A 5 19.43 -33.40 2.44
N LEU A 6 18.88 -32.20 2.22
CA LEU A 6 17.43 -32.02 2.11
C LEU A 6 16.94 -32.40 0.70
N SER A 7 15.88 -33.21 0.67
CA SER A 7 15.13 -33.47 -0.57
C SER A 7 14.53 -32.17 -1.12
N PHE A 8 14.09 -32.18 -2.39
CA PHE A 8 13.38 -31.03 -2.97
C PHE A 8 12.16 -30.62 -2.13
N GLY A 9 11.35 -31.60 -1.69
CA GLY A 9 10.22 -31.35 -0.80
C GLY A 9 10.64 -30.78 0.57
N GLY A 10 11.73 -31.29 1.16
CA GLY A 10 12.25 -30.74 2.42
C GLY A 10 12.73 -29.29 2.30
N ARG A 11 13.36 -28.93 1.18
CA ARG A 11 13.77 -27.55 0.88
C ARG A 11 12.57 -26.64 0.67
N LEU A 12 11.56 -27.11 -0.07
CA LEU A 12 10.31 -26.38 -0.25
C LEU A 12 9.62 -26.10 1.09
N GLN A 13 9.53 -27.11 1.96
CA GLN A 13 8.95 -26.95 3.30
C GLN A 13 9.71 -25.89 4.13
N LEU A 14 11.04 -25.92 4.12
CA LEU A 14 11.85 -24.94 4.85
C LEU A 14 11.63 -23.51 4.33
N ILE A 15 11.53 -23.34 3.01
CA ILE A 15 11.22 -22.04 2.39
C ILE A 15 9.84 -21.56 2.84
N SER A 16 8.82 -22.43 2.73
CA SER A 16 7.43 -22.08 3.00
C SER A 16 7.15 -21.70 4.46
N PHE A 17 7.89 -22.27 5.42
CA PHE A 17 7.67 -21.99 6.84
C PHE A 17 8.68 -20.99 7.42
N THR A 18 9.97 -21.24 7.25
CA THR A 18 11.02 -20.46 7.91
C THR A 18 11.34 -19.18 7.14
N LEU A 19 11.61 -19.28 5.84
CA LEU A 19 11.94 -18.08 5.06
C LEU A 19 10.74 -17.17 4.89
N PHE A 20 9.54 -17.73 4.76
CA PHE A 20 8.32 -16.94 4.67
C PHE A 20 8.09 -16.07 5.92
N SER A 21 8.24 -16.63 7.12
CA SER A 21 8.05 -15.85 8.36
C SER A 21 9.07 -14.70 8.48
N MET A 22 10.33 -14.95 8.11
CA MET A 22 11.36 -13.92 8.04
C MET A 22 11.01 -12.84 7.01
N GLN A 23 10.58 -13.21 5.81
CA GLN A 23 10.19 -12.28 4.76
C GLN A 23 9.03 -11.38 5.21
N VAL A 24 8.01 -11.96 5.84
CA VAL A 24 6.86 -11.22 6.37
C VAL A 24 7.30 -10.20 7.41
N PHE A 25 8.18 -10.60 8.34
CA PHE A 25 8.74 -9.67 9.33
C PHE A 25 9.43 -8.49 8.64
N TRP A 26 10.39 -8.75 7.74
CA TRP A 26 11.16 -7.69 7.09
C TRP A 26 10.29 -6.77 6.21
N CYS A 27 9.33 -7.33 5.45
CA CYS A 27 8.41 -6.53 4.64
C CYS A 27 7.51 -5.63 5.49
N LYS A 28 7.11 -6.08 6.69
CA LYS A 28 6.29 -5.28 7.62
C LYS A 28 7.08 -4.21 8.36
N THR A 29 8.39 -4.38 8.51
CA THR A 29 9.25 -3.40 9.19
C THR A 29 9.84 -2.38 8.22
N PHE A 30 10.16 -2.79 6.99
CA PHE A 30 10.85 -1.95 6.01
C PHE A 30 10.20 -2.03 4.63
N VAL A 31 10.27 -0.91 3.91
CA VAL A 31 10.08 -0.88 2.46
C VAL A 31 11.32 -1.51 1.82
N LEU A 32 11.20 -2.71 1.27
CA LEU A 32 12.32 -3.38 0.59
C LEU A 32 12.51 -2.84 -0.84
N SER A 33 13.75 -2.61 -1.24
CA SER A 33 14.10 -2.19 -2.61
C SER A 33 14.03 -3.36 -3.58
N ALA A 34 13.81 -3.06 -4.87
CA ALA A 34 13.74 -4.09 -5.90
C ALA A 34 15.01 -4.96 -5.96
N ALA A 35 16.18 -4.34 -5.82
CA ALA A 35 17.46 -5.05 -5.79
C ALA A 35 17.59 -6.02 -4.60
N VAL A 36 17.15 -5.63 -3.41
CA VAL A 36 17.15 -6.51 -2.23
C VAL A 36 16.20 -7.70 -2.46
N ILE A 37 15.01 -7.43 -2.98
CA ILE A 37 14.03 -8.47 -3.30
C ILE A 37 14.59 -9.45 -4.32
N GLU A 38 15.21 -8.96 -5.39
CA GLU A 38 15.80 -9.79 -6.45
C GLU A 38 16.95 -10.65 -5.92
N ASN A 39 17.83 -10.09 -5.08
CA ASN A 39 18.89 -10.85 -4.41
C ASN A 39 18.31 -11.95 -3.50
N CYS A 40 17.28 -11.64 -2.71
CA CYS A 40 16.62 -12.64 -1.88
C CYS A 40 15.96 -13.75 -2.71
N GLU A 41 15.21 -13.38 -3.76
CA GLU A 41 14.56 -14.32 -4.66
C GLU A 41 15.60 -15.21 -5.38
N GLN A 42 16.75 -14.67 -5.76
CA GLN A 42 17.85 -15.45 -6.34
C GLN A 42 18.40 -16.49 -5.36
N ILE A 43 18.65 -16.11 -4.11
CA ILE A 43 19.14 -17.03 -3.06
C ILE A 43 18.12 -18.15 -2.82
N ILE A 44 16.84 -17.81 -2.66
CA ILE A 44 15.76 -18.78 -2.41
C ILE A 44 15.59 -19.73 -3.60
N ARG A 45 15.60 -19.18 -4.82
CA ARG A 45 15.52 -19.95 -6.07
C ARG A 45 16.69 -20.93 -6.17
N SER A 46 17.91 -20.47 -5.92
CA SER A 46 19.10 -21.33 -5.96
C SER A 46 18.99 -22.44 -4.92
N PHE A 47 18.59 -22.09 -3.69
CA PHE A 47 18.42 -23.05 -2.62
C PHE A 47 17.39 -24.13 -2.97
N LEU A 48 16.21 -23.73 -3.47
CA LEU A 48 15.13 -24.65 -3.85
C LEU A 48 15.59 -25.70 -4.87
N TRP A 49 16.32 -25.29 -5.90
CA TRP A 49 16.71 -26.21 -6.99
C TRP A 49 18.00 -26.96 -6.69
N PHE A 50 19.04 -26.30 -6.15
CA PHE A 50 20.40 -26.85 -6.07
C PHE A 50 20.96 -26.99 -4.65
N GLY A 51 20.33 -26.40 -3.65
CA GLY A 51 20.78 -26.48 -2.25
C GLY A 51 21.79 -25.39 -1.94
N VAL A 52 22.67 -25.61 -0.96
CA VAL A 52 23.64 -24.61 -0.50
C VAL A 52 24.98 -24.81 -1.23
N GLY A 53 25.48 -23.74 -1.84
CA GLY A 53 26.82 -23.70 -2.47
C GLY A 53 26.81 -23.51 -3.99
N ASP A 54 25.67 -23.68 -4.66
CA ASP A 54 25.59 -23.70 -6.13
C ASP A 54 24.81 -22.48 -6.70
N ALA A 55 25.18 -21.28 -6.22
CA ALA A 55 24.47 -20.00 -6.45
C ALA A 55 24.43 -19.52 -7.92
N LYS A 56 25.21 -20.13 -8.81
CA LYS A 56 25.33 -19.72 -10.22
C LYS A 56 24.34 -20.43 -11.15
N ARG A 57 23.62 -21.45 -10.69
CA ARG A 57 22.71 -22.22 -11.55
C ARG A 57 21.31 -21.62 -11.56
N VAL A 58 20.78 -21.41 -12.77
CA VAL A 58 19.42 -20.91 -12.96
C VAL A 58 18.44 -22.08 -12.88
N GLY A 59 17.41 -21.95 -12.03
CA GLY A 59 16.34 -22.94 -11.94
C GLY A 59 15.60 -23.19 -13.26
N LYS A 60 14.96 -24.35 -13.40
CA LYS A 60 14.29 -24.77 -14.64
C LYS A 60 12.98 -24.03 -14.96
N VAL A 61 12.33 -23.45 -13.93
CA VAL A 61 11.00 -22.83 -14.05
C VAL A 61 11.11 -21.35 -13.69
N ALA A 62 10.41 -20.45 -14.40
CA ALA A 62 10.36 -19.03 -14.08
C ALA A 62 9.88 -18.80 -12.63
N TRP A 63 10.53 -17.89 -11.89
CA TRP A 63 10.21 -17.69 -10.46
C TRP A 63 8.77 -17.26 -10.22
N ALA A 64 8.25 -16.37 -11.07
CA ALA A 64 6.84 -15.99 -11.05
C ALA A 64 5.91 -17.20 -11.14
N LYS A 65 6.26 -18.19 -11.98
CA LYS A 65 5.45 -19.41 -12.13
C LYS A 65 5.48 -20.29 -10.88
N VAL A 66 6.65 -20.39 -10.24
CA VAL A 66 6.83 -21.11 -8.98
C VAL A 66 5.99 -20.52 -7.85
N CYS A 67 5.78 -19.20 -7.87
CA CYS A 67 5.01 -18.50 -6.85
C CYS A 67 3.49 -18.61 -6.96
N HIS A 68 2.95 -19.18 -8.05
CA HIS A 68 1.51 -19.40 -8.15
C HIS A 68 1.00 -20.38 -7.08
N PRO A 69 -0.29 -20.29 -6.73
CA PRO A 69 -0.96 -21.32 -5.93
C PRO A 69 -0.77 -22.73 -6.50
N ASN A 70 -0.88 -23.74 -5.64
CA ASN A 70 -0.75 -25.14 -6.07
C ASN A 70 -1.85 -25.52 -7.08
N GLU A 71 -3.02 -24.91 -6.93
CA GLU A 71 -4.19 -25.07 -7.79
C GLU A 71 -3.94 -24.52 -9.21
N GLU A 72 -3.03 -23.55 -9.35
CA GLU A 72 -2.61 -22.96 -10.63
C GLU A 72 -1.32 -23.61 -11.18
N GLY A 73 -0.88 -24.72 -10.60
CA GLY A 73 0.33 -25.45 -11.01
C GLY A 73 1.65 -24.81 -10.57
N GLY A 74 1.60 -23.91 -9.57
CA GLY A 74 2.79 -23.40 -8.87
C GLY A 74 3.16 -24.26 -7.66
N LEU A 75 4.08 -23.77 -6.83
CA LEU A 75 4.51 -24.42 -5.58
C LEU A 75 3.96 -23.71 -4.33
N GLY A 76 3.08 -22.72 -4.49
CA GLY A 76 2.48 -21.96 -3.39
C GLY A 76 3.47 -21.04 -2.64
N ILE A 77 4.71 -20.89 -3.13
CA ILE A 77 5.70 -19.99 -2.51
C ILE A 77 5.23 -18.54 -2.70
N LYS A 78 5.06 -17.82 -1.60
CA LYS A 78 4.60 -16.43 -1.68
C LYS A 78 5.69 -15.52 -2.25
N SER A 79 5.33 -14.68 -3.23
CA SER A 79 6.26 -13.70 -3.82
C SER A 79 6.61 -12.61 -2.80
N ILE A 80 7.90 -12.37 -2.60
CA ILE A 80 8.41 -11.29 -1.74
C ILE A 80 7.98 -9.93 -2.30
N ARG A 81 8.03 -9.77 -3.63
CA ARG A 81 7.59 -8.54 -4.32
C ARG A 81 6.13 -8.21 -4.01
N ALA A 82 5.25 -9.21 -4.08
CA ALA A 82 3.84 -9.04 -3.77
C ALA A 82 3.61 -8.69 -2.29
N TRP A 83 4.30 -9.39 -1.37
CA TRP A 83 4.20 -9.12 0.07
C TRP A 83 4.74 -7.76 0.47
N ASN A 84 5.87 -7.33 -0.10
CA ASN A 84 6.41 -5.99 0.13
C ASN A 84 5.42 -4.91 -0.33
N LYS A 85 4.81 -5.08 -1.51
CA LYS A 85 3.76 -4.15 -1.97
C LYS A 85 2.56 -4.12 -1.01
N ALA A 86 2.09 -5.28 -0.56
CA ALA A 86 0.99 -5.38 0.39
C ALA A 86 1.32 -4.72 1.75
N ALA A 87 2.53 -4.91 2.26
CA ALA A 87 2.98 -4.28 3.51
C ALA A 87 3.09 -2.75 3.38
N ILE A 88 3.56 -2.23 2.23
CA ILE A 88 3.58 -0.79 1.97
C ILE A 88 2.16 -0.22 1.93
N LEU A 89 1.22 -0.93 1.29
CA LEU A 89 -0.19 -0.54 1.29
C LEU A 89 -0.79 -0.55 2.71
N GLN A 90 -0.42 -1.54 3.53
CA GLN A 90 -0.82 -1.59 4.94
C GLN A 90 -0.30 -0.38 5.73
N HIS A 91 0.94 0.06 5.49
CA HIS A 91 1.46 1.29 6.10
C HIS A 91 0.65 2.52 5.71
N GLY A 92 0.30 2.65 4.41
CA GLY A 92 -0.60 3.70 3.94
C GLY A 92 -1.96 3.65 4.63
N TRP A 93 -2.54 2.46 4.77
CA TRP A 93 -3.81 2.25 5.47
C TRP A 93 -3.75 2.65 6.95
N ASP A 94 -2.70 2.23 7.66
CA ASP A 94 -2.50 2.58 9.08
C ASP A 94 -2.39 4.11 9.27
N ILE A 95 -1.75 4.81 8.31
CA ILE A 95 -1.68 6.29 8.28
C ILE A 95 -3.07 6.89 8.08
N ILE A 96 -3.84 6.42 7.09
CA ILE A 96 -5.18 6.94 6.77
C ILE A 96 -6.14 6.74 7.94
N LYS A 97 -6.11 5.55 8.56
CA LYS A 97 -6.92 5.24 9.74
C LYS A 97 -6.44 5.92 11.02
N LYS A 98 -5.35 6.70 10.96
CA LYS A 98 -4.73 7.36 12.12
C LYS A 98 -4.53 6.39 13.29
N LYS A 99 -4.08 5.17 12.96
CA LYS A 99 -3.91 4.10 13.93
C LYS A 99 -3.09 4.60 15.12
N GLU A 100 -3.58 4.34 16.32
CA GLU A 100 -2.93 4.76 17.56
C GLU A 100 -1.60 4.03 17.75
N SER A 101 -0.53 4.65 17.24
CA SER A 101 0.82 4.14 17.35
C SER A 101 1.80 5.31 17.31
N ILE A 102 2.91 5.16 18.02
CA ILE A 102 3.98 6.16 18.04
C ILE A 102 4.48 6.44 16.62
N TRP A 103 4.59 5.39 15.79
CA TRP A 103 5.01 5.52 14.40
C TRP A 103 4.06 6.41 13.59
N VAL A 104 2.74 6.18 13.64
CA VAL A 104 1.76 7.02 12.93
C VAL A 104 1.76 8.45 13.47
N GLN A 105 1.83 8.65 14.79
CA GLN A 105 1.87 9.98 15.39
C GLN A 105 3.11 10.78 14.96
N TRP A 106 4.29 10.14 14.98
CA TRP A 106 5.52 10.72 14.46
C TRP A 106 5.39 11.03 12.96
N PHE A 107 4.77 10.14 12.20
CA PHE A 107 4.53 10.29 10.77
C PHE A 107 3.74 11.57 10.45
N TYR A 108 2.64 11.80 11.18
CA TYR A 108 1.82 13.00 11.03
C TYR A 108 2.56 14.28 11.45
N ARG A 109 3.35 14.22 12.52
CA ARG A 109 4.09 15.38 13.05
C ARG A 109 5.25 15.78 12.12
N VAL A 110 6.00 14.82 11.61
CA VAL A 110 7.28 15.06 10.91
C VAL A 110 7.13 15.06 9.39
N LEU A 111 6.48 14.05 8.82
CA LEU A 111 6.44 13.85 7.37
C LEU A 111 5.23 14.52 6.71
N ILE A 112 4.04 14.32 7.27
CA ILE A 112 2.79 14.89 6.71
C ILE A 112 2.59 16.34 7.19
N LYS A 113 3.13 16.71 8.36
CA LYS A 113 2.96 18.04 8.99
C LYS A 113 1.49 18.41 9.21
N ASN A 114 0.71 17.46 9.74
CA ASN A 114 -0.73 17.59 9.99
C ASN A 114 -1.61 17.96 8.77
N ARG A 115 -1.09 17.73 7.55
CA ARG A 115 -1.87 17.83 6.30
C ARG A 115 -2.64 16.54 6.02
N ASN A 116 -3.44 16.54 4.96
CA ASN A 116 -4.08 15.32 4.47
C ASN A 116 -3.04 14.45 3.72
N PHE A 117 -3.06 13.13 3.95
CA PHE A 117 -2.16 12.17 3.32
C PHE A 117 -2.22 12.22 1.78
N TRP A 118 -3.43 12.35 1.22
CA TRP A 118 -3.69 12.33 -0.22
C TRP A 118 -3.14 13.54 -0.96
N THR A 119 -2.94 14.67 -0.27
CA THR A 119 -2.46 15.93 -0.86
C THR A 119 -0.96 16.15 -0.69
N VAL A 120 -0.24 15.21 -0.05
CA VAL A 120 1.21 15.33 0.09
C VAL A 120 1.88 15.17 -1.28
N ASN A 121 2.70 16.14 -1.67
CA ASN A 121 3.47 16.08 -2.90
C ASN A 121 4.67 15.14 -2.77
N ILE A 122 5.00 14.43 -3.85
CA ILE A 122 6.20 13.59 -3.90
C ILE A 122 7.37 14.47 -4.33
N THR A 123 8.31 14.72 -3.41
CA THR A 123 9.50 15.55 -3.64
C THR A 123 10.79 14.75 -3.43
N ASN A 124 11.89 15.19 -4.04
CA ASN A 124 13.21 14.56 -3.87
C ASN A 124 13.80 14.72 -2.45
N GLN A 125 13.25 15.63 -1.65
CA GLN A 125 13.63 15.82 -0.25
C GLN A 125 13.09 14.71 0.66
N HIS A 126 12.12 13.92 0.19
CA HIS A 126 11.59 12.80 0.93
C HIS A 126 12.51 11.59 0.86
N SER A 127 12.59 10.85 1.98
CA SER A 127 13.27 9.56 2.01
C SER A 127 12.71 8.63 0.93
N TRP A 128 13.55 7.74 0.42
CA TRP A 128 13.14 6.80 -0.62
C TRP A 128 11.92 5.96 -0.19
N SER A 129 11.92 5.47 1.05
CA SER A 129 10.80 4.68 1.60
C SER A 129 9.51 5.50 1.68
N TRP A 130 9.59 6.78 2.05
CA TRP A 130 8.41 7.63 2.09
C TRP A 130 7.83 7.86 0.70
N ARG A 131 8.70 8.16 -0.29
CA ARG A 131 8.27 8.28 -1.69
C ARG A 131 7.58 7.01 -2.17
N LYS A 132 8.03 5.83 -1.77
CA LYS A 132 7.41 4.55 -2.14
C LYS A 132 6.00 4.37 -1.57
N ILE A 133 5.76 4.77 -0.31
CA ILE A 133 4.41 4.77 0.26
C ILE A 133 3.51 5.74 -0.51
N LEU A 134 3.98 6.96 -0.77
CA LEU A 134 3.21 7.95 -1.54
C LEU A 134 2.91 7.49 -2.97
N GLN A 135 3.87 6.86 -3.66
CA GLN A 135 3.67 6.32 -5.01
C GLN A 135 2.61 5.22 -5.08
N LEU A 136 2.37 4.50 -3.97
CA LEU A 136 1.37 3.44 -3.91
C LEU A 136 0.01 3.91 -3.40
N ARG A 137 -0.15 5.21 -3.11
CA ARG A 137 -1.42 5.75 -2.61
C ARG A 137 -2.55 5.58 -3.61
N ASP A 138 -2.32 5.76 -4.90
CA ASP A 138 -3.40 5.68 -5.91
C ASP A 138 -3.91 4.24 -6.00
N SER A 139 -2.98 3.26 -5.99
CA SER A 139 -3.35 1.85 -5.84
C SER A 139 -4.07 1.54 -4.53
N LEU A 140 -3.76 2.27 -3.45
CA LEU A 140 -4.50 2.13 -2.21
C LEU A 140 -5.92 2.66 -2.36
N ALA A 141 -6.09 3.87 -2.92
CA ALA A 141 -7.37 4.54 -3.13
C ALA A 141 -8.37 3.69 -3.93
N GLU A 142 -7.91 3.04 -5.01
CA GLU A 142 -8.70 2.10 -5.82
C GLU A 142 -9.31 0.93 -5.00
N ARG A 143 -8.70 0.59 -3.87
CA ARG A 143 -9.08 -0.56 -3.03
C ARG A 143 -9.78 -0.13 -1.75
N LEU A 144 -9.98 1.17 -1.53
CA LEU A 144 -10.66 1.68 -0.35
C LEU A 144 -12.17 1.68 -0.54
N VAL A 145 -12.86 1.22 0.49
CA VAL A 145 -14.30 1.39 0.64
C VAL A 145 -14.53 2.31 1.83
N PHE A 146 -15.16 3.45 1.58
CA PHE A 146 -15.53 4.40 2.62
C PHE A 146 -16.94 4.09 3.11
N ASN A 147 -17.06 3.76 4.39
CA ASN A 147 -18.35 3.72 5.05
C ASN A 147 -18.65 5.12 5.59
N ILE A 148 -19.69 5.76 5.05
CA ILE A 148 -20.07 7.13 5.37
C ILE A 148 -21.20 7.03 6.40
N SER A 149 -20.84 6.98 7.69
CA SER A 149 -21.83 7.03 8.78
C SER A 149 -22.17 8.47 9.12
N ASP A 150 -21.20 9.23 9.65
CA ASP A 150 -21.35 10.63 10.05
C ASP A 150 -20.56 11.58 9.14
N GLY A 151 -19.58 11.06 8.38
CA GLY A 151 -18.71 11.84 7.51
C GLY A 151 -17.70 12.76 8.23
N GLY A 152 -17.65 12.77 9.56
CA GLY A 152 -16.84 13.73 10.34
C GLY A 152 -15.33 13.48 10.26
N ALA A 153 -14.94 12.22 10.07
CA ALA A 153 -13.54 11.84 9.92
C ALA A 153 -13.00 12.07 8.49
N ILE A 154 -13.88 12.12 7.49
CA ILE A 154 -13.55 12.12 6.07
C ILE A 154 -13.48 13.57 5.58
N SER A 155 -12.39 13.93 4.90
CA SER A 155 -12.31 15.20 4.18
C SER A 155 -13.21 15.17 2.96
N LEU A 156 -14.06 16.19 2.83
CA LEU A 156 -14.96 16.32 1.68
C LEU A 156 -14.18 16.37 0.36
N TRP A 157 -13.09 17.14 0.34
CA TRP A 157 -12.39 17.50 -0.88
C TRP A 157 -11.19 16.63 -1.21
N MET A 158 -10.48 16.16 -0.17
CA MET A 158 -9.14 15.57 -0.32
C MET A 158 -9.14 14.04 -0.24
N ASP A 159 -10.09 13.43 0.45
CA ASP A 159 -10.13 11.98 0.60
C ASP A 159 -10.78 11.32 -0.65
N PRO A 160 -10.32 10.13 -1.08
CA PRO A 160 -10.77 9.49 -2.30
C PRO A 160 -12.10 8.71 -2.14
N TRP A 161 -13.07 9.30 -1.45
CA TRP A 161 -14.36 8.65 -1.18
C TRP A 161 -15.28 8.63 -2.41
N PHE A 162 -15.02 9.49 -3.40
CA PHE A 162 -15.80 9.56 -4.63
C PHE A 162 -15.22 8.61 -5.68
N ARG A 163 -15.69 7.35 -5.66
CA ARG A 163 -15.26 6.30 -6.62
C ARG A 163 -13.75 6.05 -6.66
N GLY A 164 -13.06 6.21 -5.52
CA GLY A 164 -11.60 6.08 -5.44
C GLY A 164 -10.84 7.35 -5.84
N HIS A 165 -11.53 8.45 -6.14
CA HIS A 165 -10.96 9.76 -6.44
C HIS A 165 -11.39 10.79 -5.42
N SER A 166 -10.55 11.81 -5.21
CA SER A 166 -10.94 12.98 -4.44
C SER A 166 -11.67 13.96 -5.35
N ILE A 167 -12.62 14.73 -4.80
CA ILE A 167 -13.37 15.70 -5.61
C ILE A 167 -12.43 16.71 -6.29
N ILE A 168 -11.37 17.15 -5.59
CA ILE A 168 -10.37 18.06 -6.18
C ILE A 168 -9.61 17.40 -7.32
N SER A 169 -9.30 16.10 -7.24
CA SER A 169 -8.61 15.42 -8.33
C SER A 169 -9.47 15.28 -9.58
N GLU A 170 -10.78 15.12 -9.42
CA GLU A 170 -11.72 14.89 -10.52
C GLU A 170 -12.19 16.20 -11.18
N TYR A 171 -12.55 17.20 -10.37
CA TYR A 171 -13.18 18.44 -10.84
C TYR A 171 -12.27 19.68 -10.71
N GLY A 172 -11.06 19.52 -10.16
CA GLY A 172 -10.12 20.61 -9.92
C GLY A 172 -10.47 21.48 -8.70
N ASN A 173 -9.64 22.48 -8.42
CA ASN A 173 -9.82 23.35 -7.24
C ASN A 173 -11.00 24.33 -7.36
N ARG A 174 -11.54 24.54 -8.57
CA ARG A 174 -12.60 25.53 -8.82
C ARG A 174 -13.90 25.19 -8.07
N VAL A 175 -14.21 23.91 -7.94
CA VAL A 175 -15.40 23.41 -7.23
C VAL A 175 -15.49 23.89 -5.77
N VAL A 176 -14.35 24.12 -5.11
CA VAL A 176 -14.30 24.64 -3.74
C VAL A 176 -14.81 26.08 -3.68
N TYR A 177 -14.48 26.89 -4.69
CA TYR A 177 -14.94 28.27 -4.80
C TYR A 177 -16.42 28.35 -5.17
N ASP A 178 -16.84 27.53 -6.14
CA ASP A 178 -18.22 27.53 -6.64
C ASP A 178 -19.22 27.12 -5.54
N THR A 179 -18.86 26.12 -4.74
CA THR A 179 -19.71 25.62 -3.64
C THR A 179 -19.70 26.48 -2.38
N ARG A 180 -18.73 27.41 -2.25
CA ARG A 180 -18.48 28.23 -1.03
C ARG A 180 -18.27 27.42 0.26
N ILE A 181 -17.96 26.13 0.15
CA ILE A 181 -17.63 25.29 1.29
C ILE A 181 -16.11 25.33 1.49
N PRO A 182 -15.61 25.49 2.73
CA PRO A 182 -14.18 25.65 2.96
C PRO A 182 -13.39 24.37 2.66
N LEU A 183 -12.11 24.53 2.29
CA LEU A 183 -11.22 23.43 1.89
C LEU A 183 -10.98 22.38 2.99
N ASN A 184 -11.10 22.78 4.26
CA ASN A 184 -10.97 21.88 5.41
C ASN A 184 -12.29 21.19 5.79
N ALA A 185 -13.37 21.39 5.02
CA ALA A 185 -14.67 20.79 5.28
C ALA A 185 -14.61 19.27 5.32
N LYS A 186 -15.47 18.73 6.19
CA LYS A 186 -15.70 17.30 6.35
C LYS A 186 -16.87 16.87 5.49
N LEU A 187 -16.92 15.58 5.18
CA LEU A 187 -18.02 15.01 4.41
C LEU A 187 -19.37 15.20 5.11
N SER A 188 -19.36 15.28 6.44
CA SER A 188 -20.52 15.64 7.27
C SER A 188 -21.14 17.00 6.93
N ALA A 189 -20.43 17.90 6.25
CA ALA A 189 -20.94 19.23 5.91
C ALA A 189 -21.95 19.23 4.76
N VAL A 190 -22.06 18.13 4.01
CA VAL A 190 -22.95 17.99 2.85
C VAL A 190 -23.87 16.77 3.00
N ILE A 191 -24.00 16.26 4.22
CA ILE A 191 -24.86 15.12 4.55
C ILE A 191 -25.76 15.54 5.70
N THR A 192 -27.05 15.61 5.42
CA THR A 192 -28.10 15.96 6.39
C THR A 192 -29.15 14.85 6.34
N ASN A 193 -29.47 14.21 7.48
CA ASN A 193 -30.46 13.13 7.56
C ASN A 193 -30.23 11.99 6.54
N GLU A 194 -28.99 11.52 6.39
CA GLU A 194 -28.58 10.48 5.43
C GLU A 194 -28.80 10.84 3.95
N GLN A 195 -29.08 12.12 3.65
CA GLN A 195 -29.23 12.64 2.30
C GLN A 195 -28.13 13.64 1.96
N TRP A 196 -27.77 13.67 0.68
CA TRP A 196 -26.83 14.67 0.16
C TRP A 196 -27.50 16.04 0.13
N ASP A 197 -26.89 16.99 0.82
CA ASP A 197 -27.35 18.38 0.94
C ASP A 197 -26.23 19.32 0.48
N TRP A 198 -26.15 19.50 -0.85
CA TRP A 198 -25.17 20.38 -1.45
C TRP A 198 -25.74 21.80 -1.54
N PRO A 199 -24.97 22.84 -1.17
CA PRO A 199 -25.43 24.22 -1.28
C PRO A 199 -25.72 24.55 -2.75
N THR A 200 -26.96 24.95 -3.02
CA THR A 200 -27.37 25.39 -4.35
C THR A 200 -26.75 26.74 -4.64
N VAL A 201 -25.90 26.79 -5.67
CA VAL A 201 -25.37 28.06 -6.18
C VAL A 201 -26.52 28.73 -6.93
N HIS A 202 -27.32 29.56 -6.25
CA HIS A 202 -28.27 30.42 -6.95
C HIS A 202 -27.48 31.39 -7.82
N GLY A 203 -27.44 31.10 -9.13
CA GLY A 203 -27.04 32.05 -10.14
C GLY A 203 -28.06 33.19 -10.17
N ASN A 204 -27.72 34.33 -9.57
CA ASN A 204 -28.31 35.59 -9.99
C ASN A 204 -27.80 35.88 -11.40
N SER A 205 -28.53 35.41 -12.41
CA SER A 205 -28.49 35.97 -13.75
C SER A 205 -29.03 37.39 -13.68
N ARG A 206 -28.12 38.37 -13.76
CA ARG A 206 -28.44 39.72 -14.24
C ARG A 206 -28.31 39.75 -15.75
#